data_AF-A0A382TC66-F1
#
_entry.id   AF-A0A382TC66-F1
#
_cell.length_a   1.000
_cell.length_b   1.000
_cell.length_c   1.000
_cell.angle_alpha   90.00
_cell.angle_beta   90.00
_cell.angle_gamma   90.00
#
_symmetry.space_group_name_H-M   'P 1'
#
loop_
_entity.id
_entity.type
_entity.pdbx_description
1 polymer ?
#
loop_
_entity_poly.entity_id
_entity_poly.type
_entity_poly.pdbx_seq_one_letter_code
_entity_poly.pdbx_strand_id
1 'polypeptide(L)'
;GEKTLADVLVDAGYITGLFGKWHLGGTANFNPIRRGFDEFYGFLHEGHYFVPPPYKGVTTWLRRKTLPGGGSGRWTSSDGKLIYSTHIGRTEPDYDADNPILRAGQPVEEHAYLTDAITRESLSFIDRNAKVPFFLYVPYNAVHSPMQGADAYMKKFAHIKDIQRRIFAAMLANMDDSVGAILKKLRAKNLEENTLIFFLSDNGGPTRELTSSNAPLREGKGTVYEGGVRVPFLMQWKGTVPKGQTYDKPVISLDLFATSTALAKAEVKRPLDGVNIIPYLTGQKKGIPHQTLYWRLGERTAI
;
A
#
# COMPACT_ATOMS: atom_id res chain seq x y z
N GLY A 1 -21.58 14.19 2.55
CA GLY A 1 -20.15 13.85 2.73
C GLY A 1 -19.69 12.98 1.57
N GLU A 2 -18.39 12.93 1.32
CA GLU A 2 -17.77 12.09 0.30
C GLU A 2 -18.07 10.58 0.53
N LYS A 3 -18.44 9.85 -0.52
CA LYS A 3 -18.64 8.39 -0.50
C LYS A 3 -17.37 7.68 -0.97
N THR A 4 -16.93 6.67 -0.24
CA THR A 4 -15.80 5.83 -0.64
C THR A 4 -16.23 4.83 -1.72
N LEU A 5 -15.26 4.16 -2.34
CA LEU A 5 -15.56 3.07 -3.27
C LEU A 5 -16.29 1.93 -2.54
N ALA A 6 -15.89 1.64 -1.30
CA ALA A 6 -16.52 0.59 -0.49
C ALA A 6 -17.99 0.92 -0.19
N ASP A 7 -18.31 2.18 0.17
CA ASP A 7 -19.69 2.62 0.39
C ASP A 7 -20.57 2.30 -0.84
N VAL A 8 -20.07 2.62 -2.04
CA VAL A 8 -20.82 2.44 -3.29
C VAL A 8 -20.91 0.97 -3.70
N LEU A 9 -19.90 0.16 -3.41
CA LEU A 9 -19.90 -1.27 -3.74
C LEU A 9 -20.79 -2.08 -2.79
N VAL A 10 -20.89 -1.71 -1.52
CA VAL A 10 -21.87 -2.31 -0.58
C VAL A 10 -23.29 -2.12 -1.11
N ASP A 11 -23.64 -0.92 -1.57
CA ASP A 11 -24.95 -0.63 -2.16
C ASP A 11 -25.21 -1.48 -3.44
N ALA A 12 -24.15 -1.92 -4.12
CA ALA A 12 -24.20 -2.83 -5.27
C ALA A 12 -24.14 -4.33 -4.89
N GLY A 13 -24.21 -4.66 -3.60
CA GLY A 13 -24.26 -6.04 -3.11
C GLY A 13 -22.91 -6.73 -2.94
N TYR A 14 -21.80 -5.97 -2.87
CA TYR A 14 -20.47 -6.53 -2.59
C TYR A 14 -20.24 -6.64 -1.08
N ILE A 15 -19.52 -7.69 -0.66
CA ILE A 15 -18.88 -7.75 0.65
C ILE A 15 -17.52 -7.03 0.59
N THR A 16 -17.21 -6.22 1.59
CA THR A 16 -16.06 -5.31 1.56
C THR A 16 -15.09 -5.54 2.72
N GLY A 17 -13.79 -5.65 2.42
CA GLY A 17 -12.73 -5.84 3.40
C GLY A 17 -11.58 -4.87 3.21
N LEU A 18 -11.09 -4.28 4.30
CA LEU A 18 -9.86 -3.49 4.34
C LEU A 18 -8.87 -4.13 5.31
N PHE A 19 -7.67 -4.48 4.81
CA PHE A 19 -6.59 -5.01 5.64
C PHE A 19 -5.30 -4.22 5.50
N GLY A 20 -4.94 -3.45 6.53
CA GLY A 20 -3.71 -2.66 6.60
C GLY A 20 -3.91 -1.19 6.99
N LYS A 21 -3.15 -0.30 6.36
CA LYS A 21 -3.11 1.14 6.64
C LYS A 21 -4.38 1.85 6.20
N TRP A 22 -4.97 2.65 7.07
CA TRP A 22 -6.09 3.53 6.70
C TRP A 22 -5.67 4.96 6.34
N HIS A 23 -5.16 5.72 7.31
CA HIS A 23 -4.65 7.09 7.11
C HIS A 23 -5.66 8.10 6.50
N LEU A 24 -6.97 7.88 6.71
CA LEU A 24 -8.04 8.80 6.26
C LEU A 24 -8.91 9.29 7.42
N GLY A 25 -8.34 9.31 8.64
CA GLY A 25 -8.94 9.83 9.86
C GLY A 25 -9.28 8.75 10.88
N GLY A 26 -8.95 9.01 12.15
CA GLY A 26 -9.14 8.06 13.26
C GLY A 26 -10.43 8.23 14.06
N THR A 27 -11.18 9.32 13.86
CA THR A 27 -12.42 9.55 14.61
C THR A 27 -13.54 8.63 14.11
N ALA A 28 -14.60 8.46 14.91
CA ALA A 28 -15.70 7.55 14.60
C ALA A 28 -16.27 7.73 13.18
N ASN A 29 -16.46 8.99 12.73
CA ASN A 29 -17.02 9.29 11.41
C ASN A 29 -16.09 8.93 10.23
N PHE A 30 -14.80 8.79 10.49
CA PHE A 30 -13.79 8.46 9.47
C PHE A 30 -13.29 7.02 9.58
N ASN A 31 -13.71 6.26 10.60
CA ASN A 31 -13.30 4.87 10.78
C ASN A 31 -13.75 4.00 9.58
N PRO A 32 -12.91 3.07 9.08
CA PRO A 32 -13.23 2.21 7.93
C PRO A 32 -14.61 1.56 7.99
N ILE A 33 -15.03 1.06 9.16
CA ILE A 33 -16.32 0.37 9.33
C ILE A 33 -17.53 1.30 9.11
N ARG A 34 -17.32 2.61 9.17
CA ARG A 34 -18.35 3.62 8.86
C ARG A 34 -18.20 4.22 7.46
N ARG A 35 -17.23 3.73 6.69
CA ARG A 35 -16.87 4.19 5.35
C ARG A 35 -17.00 3.05 4.33
N GLY A 36 -17.99 2.18 4.58
CA GLY A 36 -18.43 1.13 3.67
C GLY A 36 -17.62 -0.15 3.71
N PHE A 37 -16.77 -0.37 4.73
CA PHE A 37 -16.07 -1.66 4.91
C PHE A 37 -16.80 -2.53 5.94
N ASP A 38 -17.26 -3.72 5.54
CA ASP A 38 -17.85 -4.71 6.43
C ASP A 38 -16.82 -5.28 7.40
N GLU A 39 -15.57 -5.42 6.92
CA GLU A 39 -14.46 -5.94 7.70
C GLU A 39 -13.24 -5.02 7.66
N PHE A 40 -12.64 -4.82 8.82
CA PHE A 40 -11.40 -4.07 8.97
C PHE A 40 -10.44 -4.78 9.91
N TYR A 41 -9.20 -4.94 9.47
CA TYR A 41 -8.07 -5.22 10.34
C TYR A 41 -6.88 -4.34 9.94
N GLY A 42 -6.26 -3.66 10.89
CA GLY A 42 -5.12 -2.79 10.61
C GLY A 42 -5.07 -1.59 11.54
N PHE A 43 -4.54 -0.46 11.07
CA PHE A 43 -4.29 0.71 11.92
C PHE A 43 -4.73 2.00 11.24
N LEU A 44 -5.01 3.04 12.04
CA LEU A 44 -5.68 4.25 11.54
C LEU A 44 -4.71 5.35 11.08
N HIS A 45 -3.45 5.30 11.52
CA HIS A 45 -2.43 6.32 11.27
C HIS A 45 -1.63 6.07 9.96
N GLU A 46 -0.59 6.88 9.73
CA GLU A 46 0.22 6.88 8.51
C GLU A 46 1.23 5.73 8.41
N GLY A 47 1.60 5.12 9.53
CA GLY A 47 2.57 4.04 9.63
C GLY A 47 2.39 3.26 10.94
N HIS A 48 3.09 2.13 11.04
CA HIS A 48 3.10 1.23 12.18
C HIS A 48 4.42 0.44 12.13
N TYR A 49 4.97 0.02 13.27
CA TYR A 49 6.06 -0.97 13.25
C TYR A 49 5.58 -2.28 12.61
N PHE A 50 6.46 -2.95 11.88
CA PHE A 50 6.20 -4.29 11.34
C PHE A 50 6.30 -5.37 12.42
N VAL A 51 7.18 -5.15 13.40
CA VAL A 51 7.29 -5.95 14.62
C VAL A 51 7.55 -4.97 15.77
N PRO A 52 6.76 -4.98 16.84
CA PRO A 52 6.96 -4.09 17.97
C PRO A 52 8.27 -4.42 18.74
N PRO A 53 8.76 -3.52 19.61
CA PRO A 53 9.84 -3.83 20.54
C PRO A 53 9.56 -5.15 21.31
N PRO A 54 10.55 -6.03 21.50
CA PRO A 54 11.98 -5.81 21.30
C PRO A 54 12.48 -6.22 19.89
N TYR A 55 11.64 -6.11 18.85
CA TYR A 55 12.03 -6.28 17.44
C TYR A 55 12.59 -7.67 17.10
N LYS A 56 12.00 -8.73 17.68
CA LYS A 56 12.48 -10.11 17.48
C LYS A 56 12.31 -10.53 16.02
N GLY A 57 13.35 -11.19 15.47
CA GLY A 57 13.31 -11.77 14.12
C GLY A 57 13.43 -10.76 12.97
N VAL A 58 13.78 -9.50 13.25
CA VAL A 58 14.00 -8.46 12.24
C VAL A 58 15.34 -7.74 12.46
N THR A 59 15.93 -7.23 11.39
CA THR A 59 16.91 -6.14 11.45
C THR A 59 16.19 -4.81 11.34
N THR A 60 16.30 -3.97 12.37
CA THR A 60 15.57 -2.72 12.53
C THR A 60 16.50 -1.53 12.36
N TRP A 61 16.11 -0.58 11.51
CA TRP A 61 16.79 0.69 11.30
C TRP A 61 15.86 1.85 11.67
N LEU A 62 16.23 2.59 12.72
CA LEU A 62 15.46 3.75 13.21
C LEU A 62 16.25 5.04 13.02
N ARG A 63 15.54 6.10 12.67
CA ARG A 63 16.10 7.45 12.57
C ARG A 63 16.20 8.10 13.95
N ARG A 64 17.25 8.88 14.16
CA ARG A 64 17.43 9.71 15.36
C ARG A 64 17.91 11.10 14.98
N LYS A 65 17.51 12.12 15.73
CA LYS A 65 18.15 13.44 15.66
C LYS A 65 19.61 13.38 16.13
N THR A 66 19.86 12.60 17.19
CA THR A 66 21.18 12.41 17.81
C THR A 66 21.36 10.95 18.23
N LEU A 67 22.56 10.39 18.06
CA LEU A 67 22.88 9.02 18.49
C LEU A 67 22.97 8.91 20.02
N PRO A 68 22.83 7.69 20.59
CA PRO A 68 23.18 7.46 22.00
C PRO A 68 24.58 8.01 22.32
N GLY A 69 24.70 8.81 23.38
CA GLY A 69 25.95 9.48 23.75
C GLY A 69 26.23 10.82 23.04
N GLY A 70 25.30 11.35 22.24
CA GLY A 70 25.38 12.73 21.73
C GLY A 70 25.97 12.91 20.32
N GLY A 71 26.30 11.82 19.60
CA GLY A 71 26.96 11.87 18.29
C GLY A 71 26.04 11.92 17.07
N SER A 72 26.65 11.89 15.87
CA SER A 72 26.00 11.78 14.56
C SER A 72 26.56 10.61 13.75
N GLY A 73 25.89 10.24 12.65
CA GLY A 73 26.31 9.14 11.77
C GLY A 73 25.44 7.91 11.96
N ARG A 74 26.09 6.75 12.16
CA ARG A 74 25.43 5.45 12.34
C ARG A 74 25.94 4.76 13.60
N TRP A 75 25.02 4.29 14.43
CA TRP A 75 25.31 3.36 15.53
C TRP A 75 24.64 2.02 15.26
N THR A 76 25.28 0.93 15.66
CA THR A 76 24.76 -0.43 15.47
C THR A 76 24.94 -1.18 16.78
N SER A 77 23.90 -1.91 17.22
CA SER A 77 23.95 -2.76 18.40
C SER A 77 24.99 -3.87 18.25
N SER A 78 25.41 -4.46 19.37
CA SER A 78 26.41 -5.54 19.39
C SER A 78 26.00 -6.78 18.60
N ASP A 79 24.70 -7.07 18.52
CA ASP A 79 24.12 -8.17 17.74
C ASP A 79 23.87 -7.82 16.25
N GLY A 80 24.12 -6.56 15.85
CA GLY A 80 23.90 -6.08 14.49
C GLY A 80 22.43 -5.92 14.08
N LYS A 81 21.47 -6.09 15.00
CA LYS A 81 20.03 -6.11 14.69
C LYS A 81 19.33 -4.76 14.84
N LEU A 82 19.89 -3.84 15.62
CA LEU A 82 19.33 -2.51 15.81
C LEU A 82 20.33 -1.46 15.32
N ILE A 83 19.87 -0.62 14.41
CA ILE A 83 20.69 0.42 13.79
C ILE A 83 20.01 1.76 14.02
N TYR A 84 20.79 2.73 14.50
CA TYR A 84 20.39 4.13 14.57
C TYR A 84 21.16 4.94 13.56
N SER A 85 20.49 5.90 12.94
CA SER A 85 21.13 6.82 12.01
C SER A 85 20.59 8.24 12.10
N THR A 86 21.45 9.21 11.83
CA THR A 86 21.08 10.64 11.84
C THR A 86 20.91 11.25 10.45
N HIS A 87 20.92 10.44 9.38
CA HIS A 87 20.96 10.89 7.98
C HIS A 87 19.74 11.74 7.54
N ILE A 88 18.62 11.71 8.27
CA ILE A 88 17.44 12.55 8.02
C ILE A 88 17.35 13.75 8.96
N GLY A 89 18.13 13.77 10.06
CA GLY A 89 18.12 14.87 11.03
C GLY A 89 16.87 14.93 11.91
N ARG A 90 16.06 13.88 11.96
CA ARG A 90 14.88 13.77 12.84
C ARG A 90 14.81 12.39 13.48
N THR A 91 14.12 12.30 14.62
CA THR A 91 13.83 11.03 15.27
C THR A 91 12.67 10.34 14.57
N GLU A 92 12.73 9.01 14.54
CA GLU A 92 11.63 8.16 14.06
C GLU A 92 10.33 8.56 14.77
N PRO A 93 9.22 8.74 14.04
CA PRO A 93 7.91 8.89 14.67
C PRO A 93 7.62 7.71 15.60
N ASP A 94 6.89 7.98 16.67
CA ASP A 94 6.43 6.92 17.57
C ASP A 94 5.20 6.24 16.96
N TYR A 95 5.44 5.41 15.94
CA TYR A 95 4.39 4.89 15.06
C TYR A 95 3.29 4.10 15.76
N ASP A 96 3.57 3.54 16.94
CA ASP A 96 2.61 2.70 17.65
C ASP A 96 2.00 3.44 18.87
N ALA A 97 2.46 4.66 19.18
CA ALA A 97 1.88 5.47 20.25
C ALA A 97 0.43 5.84 19.91
N ASP A 98 -0.49 5.39 20.76
CA ASP A 98 -1.95 5.56 20.59
C ASP A 98 -2.48 5.06 19.23
N ASN A 99 -1.75 4.13 18.59
CA ASN A 99 -2.07 3.59 17.27
C ASN A 99 -2.10 2.06 17.30
N PRO A 100 -3.04 1.44 18.05
CA PRO A 100 -3.14 -0.01 18.11
C PRO A 100 -3.53 -0.60 16.75
N ILE A 101 -3.16 -1.85 16.53
CA ILE A 101 -3.84 -2.68 15.52
C ILE A 101 -5.27 -2.91 16.00
N LEU A 102 -6.23 -2.69 15.11
CA LEU A 102 -7.65 -2.82 15.34
C LEU A 102 -8.22 -3.97 14.51
N ARG A 103 -9.22 -4.67 15.07
CA ARG A 103 -10.15 -5.52 14.34
C ARG A 103 -11.57 -5.04 14.61
N ALA A 104 -12.29 -4.63 13.56
CA ALA A 104 -13.63 -4.07 13.68
C ALA A 104 -13.74 -2.94 14.75
N GLY A 105 -12.67 -2.16 14.92
CA GLY A 105 -12.59 -1.07 15.90
C GLY A 105 -12.13 -1.46 17.30
N GLN A 106 -11.88 -2.74 17.59
CA GLN A 106 -11.33 -3.20 18.86
C GLN A 106 -9.82 -3.43 18.76
N PRO A 107 -9.01 -2.93 19.70
CA PRO A 107 -7.58 -3.24 19.75
C PRO A 107 -7.31 -4.74 19.83
N VAL A 108 -6.28 -5.20 19.10
CA VAL A 108 -5.79 -6.57 19.14
C VAL A 108 -4.27 -6.58 19.27
N GLU A 109 -3.75 -7.59 19.95
CA GLU A 109 -2.31 -7.85 19.97
C GLU A 109 -1.92 -8.63 18.71
N GLU A 110 -0.97 -8.10 17.96
CA GLU A 110 -0.37 -8.78 16.82
C GLU A 110 1.12 -9.02 17.08
N HIS A 111 1.55 -10.27 16.86
CA HIS A 111 2.94 -10.69 17.09
C HIS A 111 3.63 -11.18 15.83
N ALA A 112 2.88 -11.45 14.75
CA ALA A 112 3.48 -11.72 13.46
C ALA A 112 4.05 -10.44 12.84
N TYR A 113 4.94 -10.62 11.87
CA TYR A 113 5.39 -9.52 11.03
C TYR A 113 4.16 -8.93 10.30
N LEU A 114 3.94 -7.62 10.40
CA LEU A 114 2.66 -6.99 10.03
C LEU A 114 2.24 -7.22 8.56
N THR A 115 3.20 -7.27 7.63
CA THR A 115 2.91 -7.64 6.23
C THR A 115 2.31 -9.05 6.13
N ASP A 116 2.79 -9.99 6.93
CA ASP A 116 2.30 -11.37 6.96
C ASP A 116 0.92 -11.41 7.62
N ALA A 117 0.69 -10.63 8.68
CA ALA A 117 -0.60 -10.51 9.34
C ALA A 117 -1.68 -9.94 8.41
N ILE A 118 -1.40 -8.83 7.72
CA ILE A 118 -2.30 -8.25 6.71
C ILE A 118 -2.63 -9.27 5.62
N THR A 119 -1.62 -10.03 5.18
CA THR A 119 -1.80 -11.09 4.18
C THR A 119 -2.70 -12.19 4.72
N ARG A 120 -2.47 -12.68 5.95
CA ARG A 120 -3.29 -13.70 6.62
C ARG A 120 -4.77 -13.31 6.66
N GLU A 121 -5.07 -12.07 7.02
CA GLU A 121 -6.46 -11.56 7.04
C GLU A 121 -7.06 -11.51 5.64
N SER A 122 -6.29 -11.05 4.65
CA SER A 122 -6.70 -11.02 3.24
C SER A 122 -7.03 -12.41 2.70
N LEU A 123 -6.20 -13.42 3.01
CA LEU A 123 -6.43 -14.80 2.62
C LEU A 123 -7.69 -15.38 3.28
N SER A 124 -7.88 -15.11 4.57
CA SER A 124 -9.06 -15.52 5.33
C SER A 124 -10.35 -14.91 4.78
N PHE A 125 -10.33 -13.63 4.42
CA PHE A 125 -11.45 -12.95 3.78
C PHE A 125 -11.83 -13.57 2.43
N ILE A 126 -10.85 -13.86 1.56
CA ILE A 126 -11.11 -14.53 0.29
C ILE A 126 -11.70 -15.93 0.54
N ASP A 127 -11.18 -16.68 1.51
CA ASP A 127 -11.70 -18.01 1.84
C ASP A 127 -13.18 -17.98 2.25
N ARG A 128 -13.59 -16.99 3.06
CA ARG A 128 -14.97 -16.85 3.53
C ARG A 128 -15.93 -16.31 2.49
N ASN A 129 -15.45 -15.47 1.57
CA ASN A 129 -16.29 -14.75 0.62
C ASN A 129 -16.23 -15.27 -0.82
N ALA A 130 -15.58 -16.42 -1.07
CA ALA A 130 -15.37 -16.95 -2.43
C ALA A 130 -16.64 -17.25 -3.26
N LYS A 131 -17.85 -17.19 -2.67
CA LYS A 131 -19.13 -17.47 -3.34
C LYS A 131 -19.95 -16.23 -3.67
N VAL A 132 -19.49 -15.05 -3.26
CA VAL A 132 -20.18 -13.77 -3.45
C VAL A 132 -19.20 -12.75 -4.04
N PRO A 133 -19.67 -11.71 -4.76
CA PRO A 133 -18.79 -10.63 -5.18
C PRO A 133 -18.21 -9.91 -3.95
N PHE A 134 -16.91 -9.64 -3.99
CA PHE A 134 -16.24 -8.92 -2.91
C PHE A 134 -15.29 -7.85 -3.43
N PHE A 135 -15.10 -6.82 -2.61
CA PHE A 135 -14.06 -5.81 -2.77
C PHE A 135 -13.06 -5.94 -1.62
N LEU A 136 -11.80 -6.14 -1.98
CA LEU A 136 -10.71 -6.33 -1.04
C LEU A 136 -9.67 -5.24 -1.26
N TYR A 137 -9.49 -4.38 -0.26
CA TYR A 137 -8.46 -3.35 -0.25
C TYR A 137 -7.34 -3.74 0.73
N VAL A 138 -6.12 -3.91 0.20
CA VAL A 138 -4.96 -4.38 0.97
C VAL A 138 -3.85 -3.32 0.99
N PRO A 139 -4.03 -2.21 1.74
CA PRO A 139 -3.01 -1.17 1.88
C PRO A 139 -1.89 -1.60 2.82
N TYR A 140 -0.94 -2.38 2.31
CA TYR A 140 0.28 -2.67 3.04
C TYR A 140 0.98 -1.37 3.49
N ASN A 141 1.49 -1.35 4.71
CA ASN A 141 2.43 -0.32 5.13
C ASN A 141 3.85 -0.55 4.59
N ALA A 142 4.14 -1.77 4.10
CA ALA A 142 5.36 -2.05 3.34
C ALA A 142 5.39 -1.17 2.08
N VAL A 143 6.51 -0.53 1.72
CA VAL A 143 7.86 -0.59 2.33
C VAL A 143 8.23 0.70 3.08
N HIS A 144 7.25 1.33 3.74
CA HIS A 144 7.43 2.56 4.51
C HIS A 144 8.35 2.38 5.74
N SER A 145 8.82 3.49 6.33
CA SER A 145 9.44 3.48 7.66
C SER A 145 8.44 3.05 8.75
N PRO A 146 8.90 2.47 9.87
CA PRO A 146 10.30 2.19 10.21
C PRO A 146 10.83 1.00 9.40
N MET A 147 12.12 1.03 9.06
CA MET A 147 12.72 0.00 8.21
C MET A 147 13.00 -1.25 9.05
N GLN A 148 12.25 -2.32 8.84
CA GLN A 148 12.39 -3.59 9.58
C GLN A 148 12.42 -4.77 8.62
N GLY A 149 13.61 -5.32 8.36
CA GLY A 149 13.78 -6.44 7.44
C GLY A 149 13.68 -7.76 8.19
N ALA A 150 12.69 -8.59 7.87
CA ALA A 150 12.57 -9.93 8.45
C ALA A 150 13.79 -10.81 8.12
N ASP A 151 14.30 -11.53 9.12
CA ASP A 151 15.57 -12.27 9.06
C ASP A 151 15.65 -13.24 7.88
N ALA A 152 14.54 -13.93 7.58
CA ALA A 152 14.45 -14.83 6.44
C ALA A 152 14.79 -14.13 5.11
N TYR A 153 14.31 -12.91 4.91
CA TYR A 153 14.57 -12.12 3.71
C TYR A 153 15.92 -11.41 3.77
N MET A 154 16.35 -10.94 4.95
CA MET A 154 17.70 -10.41 5.14
C MET A 154 18.77 -11.41 4.70
N LYS A 155 18.56 -12.72 4.95
CA LYS A 155 19.42 -13.80 4.48
C LYS A 155 19.41 -13.95 2.95
N LYS A 156 18.24 -13.86 2.30
CA LYS A 156 18.11 -13.91 0.82
C LYS A 156 18.95 -12.81 0.15
N PHE A 157 19.02 -11.62 0.75
CA PHE A 157 19.74 -10.46 0.22
C PHE A 157 21.12 -10.21 0.84
N ALA A 158 21.78 -11.23 1.40
CA ALA A 158 23.09 -11.09 2.05
C ALA A 158 24.20 -10.55 1.12
N HIS A 159 24.02 -10.63 -0.20
CA HIS A 159 24.92 -10.06 -1.20
C HIS A 159 24.88 -8.51 -1.25
N ILE A 160 23.77 -7.87 -0.86
CA ILE A 160 23.64 -6.41 -0.82
C ILE A 160 24.44 -5.89 0.39
N LYS A 161 25.58 -5.25 0.17
CA LYS A 161 26.48 -4.81 1.26
C LYS A 161 25.94 -3.66 2.09
N ASP A 162 25.26 -2.70 1.45
CA ASP A 162 24.60 -1.61 2.16
C ASP A 162 23.40 -2.17 2.96
N ILE A 163 23.48 -2.06 4.29
CA ILE A 163 22.50 -2.68 5.18
C ILE A 163 21.13 -2.00 5.10
N GLN A 164 21.07 -0.69 4.87
CA GLN A 164 19.81 0.04 4.72
C GLN A 164 19.08 -0.44 3.45
N ARG A 165 19.80 -0.56 2.34
CA ARG A 165 19.30 -1.12 1.08
C ARG A 165 18.91 -2.58 1.20
N ARG A 166 19.67 -3.38 1.98
CA ARG A 166 19.32 -4.77 2.25
C ARG A 166 18.00 -4.89 3.01
N ILE A 167 17.78 -4.04 4.02
CA ILE A 167 16.52 -3.99 4.76
C ILE A 167 15.37 -3.61 3.81
N PHE A 168 15.55 -2.58 2.98
CA PHE A 168 14.54 -2.18 1.99
C PHE A 168 14.19 -3.34 1.05
N ALA A 169 15.19 -4.03 0.49
CA ALA A 169 14.99 -5.18 -0.39
C ALA A 169 14.28 -6.33 0.33
N ALA A 170 14.62 -6.58 1.60
CA ALA A 170 13.98 -7.61 2.41
C ALA A 170 12.48 -7.33 2.64
N MET A 171 12.13 -6.08 2.97
CA MET A 171 10.74 -5.66 3.14
C MET A 171 9.96 -5.75 1.82
N LEU A 172 10.57 -5.30 0.72
CA LEU A 172 9.96 -5.33 -0.61
C LEU A 172 9.68 -6.76 -1.07
N ALA A 173 10.64 -7.66 -0.89
CA ALA A 173 10.47 -9.07 -1.24
C ALA A 173 9.45 -9.78 -0.36
N ASN A 174 9.30 -9.39 0.92
CA ASN A 174 8.23 -9.94 1.74
C ASN A 174 6.85 -9.52 1.21
N MET A 175 6.68 -8.23 0.88
CA MET A 175 5.44 -7.76 0.25
C MET A 175 5.16 -8.48 -1.09
N ASP A 176 6.18 -8.76 -1.89
CA ASP A 176 6.04 -9.51 -3.15
C ASP A 176 5.54 -10.95 -2.93
N ASP A 177 6.17 -11.70 -2.01
CA ASP A 177 5.73 -13.06 -1.63
C ASP A 177 4.28 -13.03 -1.07
N SER A 178 3.92 -11.99 -0.32
CA SER A 178 2.56 -11.74 0.20
C SER A 178 1.52 -11.47 -0.89
N VAL A 179 1.82 -10.61 -1.87
CA VAL A 179 0.97 -10.40 -3.05
C VAL A 179 0.82 -11.71 -3.83
N GLY A 180 1.92 -12.45 -4.00
CA GLY A 180 1.93 -13.79 -4.61
C GLY A 180 0.99 -14.77 -3.91
N ALA A 181 0.91 -14.73 -2.57
CA ALA A 181 0.00 -15.57 -1.79
C ALA A 181 -1.48 -15.23 -2.07
N ILE A 182 -1.82 -13.95 -2.17
CA ILE A 182 -3.18 -13.50 -2.53
C ILE A 182 -3.55 -13.97 -3.93
N LEU A 183 -2.68 -13.77 -4.92
CA LEU A 183 -2.90 -14.25 -6.29
C LEU A 183 -3.03 -15.77 -6.37
N LYS A 184 -2.22 -16.51 -5.60
CA LYS A 184 -2.31 -17.97 -5.48
C LYS A 184 -3.65 -18.39 -4.86
N LYS A 185 -4.17 -17.66 -3.88
CA LYS A 185 -5.46 -17.93 -3.26
C LYS A 185 -6.62 -17.70 -4.22
N LEU A 186 -6.63 -16.59 -4.97
CA LEU A 186 -7.63 -16.35 -6.01
C LEU A 186 -7.65 -17.47 -7.06
N ARG A 187 -6.47 -17.94 -7.49
CA ARG A 187 -6.34 -19.10 -8.38
C ARG A 187 -6.90 -20.38 -7.78
N ALA A 188 -6.52 -20.70 -6.54
CA ALA A 188 -7.00 -21.90 -5.86
C ALA A 188 -8.52 -21.90 -5.63
N LYS A 189 -9.16 -20.73 -5.63
CA LYS A 189 -10.61 -20.57 -5.53
C LYS A 189 -11.31 -20.40 -6.88
N ASN A 190 -10.59 -20.52 -8.00
CA ASN A 190 -11.10 -20.30 -9.36
C ASN A 190 -11.72 -18.91 -9.56
N LEU A 191 -11.21 -17.89 -8.86
CA LEU A 191 -11.71 -16.51 -8.91
C LEU A 191 -10.93 -15.63 -9.88
N GLU A 192 -9.71 -16.02 -10.26
CA GLU A 192 -8.77 -15.13 -10.98
C GLU A 192 -9.29 -14.64 -12.34
N GLU A 193 -10.09 -15.44 -13.04
CA GLU A 193 -10.71 -15.05 -14.32
C GLU A 193 -11.74 -13.92 -14.16
N ASN A 194 -12.46 -13.90 -13.03
CA ASN A 194 -13.50 -12.92 -12.75
C ASN A 194 -13.12 -11.91 -11.65
N THR A 195 -11.82 -11.71 -11.42
CA THR A 195 -11.33 -10.72 -10.45
C THR A 195 -10.55 -9.64 -11.18
N LEU A 196 -10.97 -8.38 -11.00
CA LEU A 196 -10.20 -7.21 -11.39
C LEU A 196 -9.23 -6.84 -10.27
N ILE A 197 -7.93 -6.85 -10.58
CA ILE A 197 -6.85 -6.62 -9.63
C ILE A 197 -6.09 -5.37 -10.06
N PHE A 198 -5.87 -4.46 -9.11
CA PHE A 198 -4.97 -3.33 -9.25
C PHE A 198 -3.82 -3.46 -8.26
N PHE A 199 -2.61 -3.11 -8.68
CA PHE A 199 -1.45 -2.96 -7.81
C PHE A 199 -0.75 -1.65 -8.12
N LEU A 200 -0.59 -0.78 -7.12
CA LEU A 200 0.00 0.53 -7.27
C LEU A 200 0.63 1.02 -5.96
N SER A 201 1.56 1.98 -6.08
CA SER A 201 2.08 2.73 -4.93
C SER A 201 1.19 3.94 -4.61
N ASP A 202 1.12 4.36 -3.35
CA ASP A 202 0.37 5.55 -2.91
C ASP A 202 1.07 6.86 -3.31
N ASN A 203 2.39 6.84 -3.47
CA ASN A 203 3.23 7.92 -3.96
C ASN A 203 4.58 7.40 -4.46
N GLY A 204 5.38 8.30 -5.03
CA GLY A 204 6.77 8.03 -5.37
C GLY A 204 7.68 7.83 -4.16
N GLY A 205 8.79 7.11 -4.35
CA GLY A 205 9.65 6.67 -3.25
C GLY A 205 10.40 7.83 -2.55
N PRO A 206 10.58 7.78 -1.21
CA PRO A 206 11.43 8.74 -0.49
C PRO A 206 12.90 8.26 -0.49
N THR A 207 13.61 8.42 -1.61
CA THR A 207 14.96 7.88 -1.85
C THR A 207 15.97 8.14 -0.73
N ARG A 208 16.03 9.40 -0.25
CA ARG A 208 16.94 9.81 0.84
C ARG A 208 16.65 9.09 2.15
N GLU A 209 15.39 8.73 2.39
CA GLU A 209 14.89 8.14 3.63
C GLU A 209 15.03 6.63 3.66
N LEU A 210 14.68 5.94 2.57
CA LEU A 210 14.48 4.49 2.57
C LEU A 210 15.37 3.73 1.59
N THR A 211 16.20 4.41 0.81
CA THR A 211 16.97 3.84 -0.33
C THR A 211 16.12 3.31 -1.48
N SER A 212 14.85 3.73 -1.58
CA SER A 212 14.03 3.52 -2.77
C SER A 212 14.67 4.19 -3.99
N SER A 213 14.26 3.77 -5.19
CA SER A 213 14.72 4.39 -6.44
C SER A 213 13.51 4.75 -7.28
N ASN A 214 13.47 6.01 -7.72
CA ASN A 214 12.49 6.50 -8.68
C ASN A 214 13.09 6.63 -10.08
N ALA A 215 14.32 6.13 -10.32
CA ALA A 215 14.97 6.25 -11.61
C ALA A 215 14.10 5.69 -12.75
N PRO A 216 14.05 6.35 -13.92
CA PRO A 216 14.81 7.54 -14.32
C PRO A 216 14.12 8.88 -13.94
N LEU A 217 13.08 8.84 -13.11
CA LEU A 217 12.23 9.99 -12.81
C LEU A 217 12.90 10.98 -11.84
N ARG A 218 12.55 12.26 -12.00
CA ARG A 218 13.04 13.34 -11.16
C ARG A 218 12.35 13.35 -9.79
N GLU A 219 13.13 13.48 -8.72
CA GLU A 219 12.67 13.63 -7.33
C GLU A 219 11.88 12.42 -6.78
N GLY A 220 11.05 12.64 -5.74
CA GLY A 220 10.39 11.60 -4.96
C GLY A 220 9.20 12.10 -4.15
N LYS A 221 8.83 11.33 -3.12
CA LYS A 221 7.73 11.62 -2.18
C LYS A 221 7.65 13.11 -1.79
N GLY A 222 6.44 13.67 -1.83
CA GLY A 222 6.18 15.05 -1.41
C GLY A 222 6.55 16.11 -2.46
N THR A 223 6.71 15.71 -3.72
CA THR A 223 6.93 16.61 -4.85
C THR A 223 5.89 16.37 -5.96
N VAL A 224 5.72 17.36 -6.84
CA VAL A 224 4.85 17.27 -8.03
C VAL A 224 5.63 16.88 -9.30
N TYR A 225 6.91 16.54 -9.16
CA TYR A 225 7.69 15.97 -10.27
C TYR A 225 7.30 14.51 -10.49
N GLU A 226 7.61 13.96 -11.66
CA GLU A 226 7.31 12.59 -12.05
C GLU A 226 7.71 11.57 -10.97
N GLY A 227 8.88 11.70 -10.34
CA GLY A 227 9.33 10.76 -9.31
C GLY A 227 8.50 10.80 -8.03
N GLY A 228 7.67 11.82 -7.83
CA GLY A 228 6.71 11.94 -6.71
C GLY A 228 5.29 11.47 -7.04
N VAL A 229 4.84 11.61 -8.30
CA VAL A 229 3.44 11.37 -8.71
C VAL A 229 3.25 10.19 -9.65
N ARG A 230 4.27 9.81 -10.42
CA ARG A 230 4.24 8.66 -11.33
C ARG A 230 4.73 7.41 -10.61
N VAL A 231 3.83 6.46 -10.44
CA VAL A 231 4.04 5.25 -9.64
C VAL A 231 3.98 3.99 -10.51
N PRO A 232 4.58 2.87 -10.06
CA PRO A 232 4.22 1.57 -10.61
C PRO A 232 2.71 1.38 -10.53
N PHE A 233 2.10 0.97 -11.64
CA PHE A 233 0.67 0.71 -11.75
C PHE A 233 0.48 -0.52 -12.63
N LEU A 234 -0.03 -1.59 -12.05
CA LEU A 234 -0.32 -2.86 -12.72
C LEU A 234 -1.81 -3.17 -12.57
N MET A 235 -2.37 -3.78 -13.60
CA MET A 235 -3.76 -4.21 -13.61
C MET A 235 -3.88 -5.58 -14.26
N GLN A 236 -4.74 -6.45 -13.70
CA GLN A 236 -5.06 -7.75 -14.26
C GLN A 236 -6.56 -8.00 -14.14
N TRP A 237 -7.18 -8.48 -15.22
CA TRP A 237 -8.49 -9.12 -15.18
C TRP A 237 -8.54 -10.16 -16.29
N LYS A 238 -8.21 -11.42 -15.98
CA LYS A 238 -7.85 -12.41 -17.02
C LYS A 238 -8.98 -12.70 -18.00
N GLY A 239 -10.23 -12.69 -17.54
CA GLY A 239 -11.41 -12.90 -18.39
C GLY A 239 -11.73 -11.73 -19.34
N THR A 240 -11.09 -10.57 -19.19
CA THR A 240 -11.48 -9.33 -19.90
C THR A 240 -10.31 -8.59 -20.54
N VAL A 241 -9.22 -8.36 -19.81
CA VAL A 241 -8.09 -7.53 -20.25
C VAL A 241 -7.01 -8.42 -20.87
N PRO A 242 -6.59 -8.17 -22.13
CA PRO A 242 -5.55 -8.98 -22.76
C PRO A 242 -4.23 -8.92 -22.00
N LYS A 243 -3.60 -10.10 -21.82
CA LYS A 243 -2.35 -10.27 -21.07
C LYS A 243 -1.14 -9.65 -21.79
N GLY A 244 -0.12 -9.29 -21.03
CA GLY A 244 1.20 -8.89 -21.56
C GLY A 244 1.21 -7.54 -22.26
N GLN A 245 0.23 -6.68 -21.99
CA GLN A 245 0.17 -5.34 -22.57
C GLN A 245 0.92 -4.32 -21.72
N THR A 246 1.49 -3.34 -22.41
CA THR A 246 1.92 -2.05 -21.82
C THR A 246 0.98 -0.98 -22.35
N TYR A 247 0.44 -0.15 -21.45
CA TYR A 247 -0.46 0.94 -21.81
C TYR A 247 0.21 2.27 -21.47
N ASP A 248 0.69 2.98 -22.49
CA ASP A 248 1.56 4.15 -22.32
C ASP A 248 0.81 5.49 -22.19
N LYS A 249 -0.53 5.46 -22.22
CA LYS A 249 -1.34 6.69 -22.11
C LYS A 249 -1.62 6.99 -20.63
N PRO A 250 -1.70 8.27 -20.23
CA PRO A 250 -1.93 8.65 -18.84
C PRO A 250 -3.22 8.06 -18.26
N VAL A 251 -3.09 7.49 -17.07
CA VAL A 251 -4.17 7.05 -16.17
C VAL A 251 -3.87 7.58 -14.78
N ILE A 252 -4.89 7.65 -13.93
CA ILE A 252 -4.77 8.16 -12.56
C ILE A 252 -5.49 7.23 -11.58
N SER A 253 -5.08 7.22 -10.32
CA SER A 253 -5.71 6.38 -9.29
C SER A 253 -7.23 6.64 -9.12
N LEU A 254 -7.73 7.81 -9.52
CA LEU A 254 -9.17 8.11 -9.55
C LEU A 254 -9.95 7.20 -10.51
N ASP A 255 -9.29 6.65 -11.53
CA ASP A 255 -9.88 5.72 -12.49
C ASP A 255 -10.27 4.39 -11.85
N LEU A 256 -9.66 4.00 -10.71
CA LEU A 256 -10.05 2.79 -9.97
C LEU A 256 -11.50 2.89 -9.51
N PHE A 257 -11.89 4.06 -8.98
CA PHE A 257 -13.25 4.29 -8.54
C PHE A 257 -14.22 4.20 -9.72
N ALA A 258 -13.99 5.01 -10.76
CA ALA A 258 -14.88 5.09 -11.92
C ALA A 258 -14.99 3.76 -12.68
N THR A 259 -13.89 3.01 -12.78
CA THR A 259 -13.86 1.70 -13.41
C THR A 259 -14.64 0.68 -12.58
N SER A 260 -14.37 0.61 -11.27
CA SER A 260 -15.00 -0.37 -10.39
C SER A 260 -16.51 -0.15 -10.28
N THR A 261 -16.96 1.10 -10.13
CA THR A 261 -18.40 1.39 -10.04
C THR A 261 -19.13 1.12 -11.36
N ALA A 262 -18.51 1.43 -12.50
CA ALA A 262 -19.09 1.14 -13.82
C ALA A 262 -19.27 -0.38 -14.02
N LEU A 263 -18.28 -1.19 -13.63
CA LEU A 263 -18.34 -2.65 -13.76
C LEU A 263 -19.33 -3.30 -12.78
N ALA A 264 -19.40 -2.78 -11.55
CA ALA A 264 -20.37 -3.21 -10.56
C ALA A 264 -21.80 -2.71 -10.86
N LYS A 265 -21.97 -1.84 -11.87
CA LYS A 265 -23.22 -1.12 -12.16
C LYS A 265 -23.76 -0.37 -10.94
N ALA A 266 -22.85 0.12 -10.10
CA ALA A 266 -23.18 0.81 -8.88
C ALA A 266 -23.62 2.25 -9.17
N GLU A 267 -24.61 2.75 -8.44
CA GLU A 267 -25.11 4.11 -8.62
C GLU A 267 -24.13 5.14 -8.03
N VAL A 268 -23.72 6.12 -8.85
CA VAL A 268 -22.88 7.23 -8.40
C VAL A 268 -23.62 8.55 -8.68
N LYS A 269 -24.01 9.24 -7.62
CA LYS A 269 -24.87 10.45 -7.69
C LYS A 269 -24.12 11.75 -7.99
N ARG A 270 -22.86 11.67 -8.42
CA ARG A 270 -22.01 12.84 -8.66
C ARG A 270 -21.09 12.63 -9.86
N PRO A 271 -20.64 13.71 -10.50
CA PRO A 271 -19.53 13.63 -11.45
C PRO A 271 -18.29 13.03 -10.80
N LEU A 272 -17.56 12.24 -11.58
CA LEU A 272 -16.27 11.67 -11.20
C LEU A 272 -15.19 12.29 -12.08
N ASP A 273 -14.04 12.57 -11.47
CA ASP A 273 -12.84 13.03 -12.20
C ASP A 273 -12.11 11.86 -12.88
N GLY A 274 -12.27 10.64 -12.35
CA GLY A 274 -11.79 9.41 -12.99
C GLY A 274 -12.73 8.91 -14.08
N VAL A 275 -12.23 8.08 -14.98
CA VAL A 275 -13.01 7.45 -16.05
C VAL A 275 -12.91 5.92 -16.00
N ASN A 276 -13.91 5.23 -16.56
CA ASN A 276 -13.80 3.79 -16.76
C ASN A 276 -12.75 3.49 -17.85
N ILE A 277 -11.65 2.86 -17.47
CA ILE A 277 -10.52 2.59 -18.37
C ILE A 277 -10.66 1.28 -19.16
N ILE A 278 -11.59 0.37 -18.81
CA ILE A 278 -11.74 -0.92 -19.49
C ILE A 278 -11.92 -0.80 -21.01
N PRO A 279 -12.80 0.07 -21.55
CA PRO A 279 -12.97 0.18 -22.99
C PRO A 279 -11.69 0.61 -23.72
N TYR A 280 -10.80 1.37 -23.06
CA TYR A 280 -9.52 1.76 -23.64
C TYR A 280 -8.53 0.59 -23.63
N LEU A 281 -8.50 -0.18 -22.55
CA LEU A 281 -7.61 -1.33 -22.36
C LEU A 281 -7.98 -2.55 -23.23
N THR A 282 -9.25 -2.67 -23.62
CA THR A 282 -9.75 -3.72 -24.52
C THR A 282 -9.80 -3.28 -25.99
N GLY A 283 -9.42 -2.04 -26.29
CA GLY A 283 -9.43 -1.49 -27.65
C GLY A 283 -10.81 -1.09 -28.19
N GLN A 284 -11.87 -1.21 -27.37
CA GLN A 284 -13.23 -0.77 -27.74
C GLN A 284 -13.32 0.75 -27.92
N LYS A 285 -12.51 1.51 -27.17
CA LYS A 285 -12.39 2.97 -27.28
C LYS A 285 -10.95 3.37 -27.61
N LYS A 286 -10.78 4.11 -28.69
CA LYS A 286 -9.49 4.70 -29.11
C LYS A 286 -9.28 6.06 -28.43
N GLY A 287 -8.04 6.56 -28.44
CA GLY A 287 -7.68 7.86 -27.83
C GLY A 287 -7.11 7.74 -26.42
N ILE A 288 -7.00 8.87 -25.71
CA ILE A 288 -6.47 8.96 -24.33
C ILE A 288 -7.63 9.09 -23.32
N PRO A 289 -7.53 8.48 -22.11
CA PRO A 289 -8.59 8.56 -21.11
C PRO A 289 -8.76 9.97 -20.53
N HIS A 290 -7.63 10.68 -20.39
CA HIS A 290 -7.54 12.02 -19.82
C HIS A 290 -6.80 12.94 -20.78
N GLN A 291 -7.37 14.10 -21.10
CA GLN A 291 -6.67 15.15 -21.84
C GLN A 291 -5.71 15.94 -20.96
N THR A 292 -6.05 16.06 -19.68
CA THR A 292 -5.31 16.85 -18.70
C THR A 292 -5.48 16.22 -17.33
N LEU A 293 -4.40 16.18 -16.55
CA LEU A 293 -4.41 15.80 -15.14
C LEU A 293 -3.87 16.97 -14.33
N TYR A 294 -4.22 17.07 -13.05
CA TYR A 294 -3.83 18.21 -12.24
C TYR A 294 -3.29 17.75 -10.89
N TRP A 295 -2.20 18.36 -10.44
CA TRP A 295 -1.65 18.17 -9.10
C TRP A 295 -1.47 19.51 -8.39
N ARG A 296 -1.76 19.53 -7.09
CA ARG A 296 -1.49 20.66 -6.21
C ARG A 296 -1.02 20.18 -4.84
N LEU A 297 0.13 20.69 -4.40
CA LEU A 297 0.69 20.51 -3.07
C LEU A 297 1.11 21.88 -2.52
N GLY A 298 0.21 22.51 -1.76
CA GLY A 298 0.39 23.91 -1.34
C GLY A 298 0.44 24.85 -2.54
N GLU A 299 1.56 25.57 -2.67
CA GLU A 299 1.86 26.48 -3.79
C GLU A 299 2.43 25.76 -5.02
N ARG A 300 2.83 24.48 -4.89
CA ARG A 300 3.40 23.70 -6.01
C ARG A 300 2.27 23.10 -6.84
N THR A 301 2.30 23.29 -8.14
CA THR A 301 1.31 22.74 -9.08
C THR A 301 1.98 22.03 -10.26
N ALA A 302 1.27 21.08 -10.86
CA ALA A 302 1.63 20.44 -12.13
C ALA A 302 0.36 20.12 -12.93
N ILE A 303 0.51 20.08 -14.26
CA ILE A 303 -0.52 19.79 -15.25
C ILE A 303 0.04 18.74 -16.23
#